data_AF-A0A2N1M2U2-F1
#
_entry.id   AF-A0A2N1M2U2-F1
#
_cell.length_a   1.000
_cell.length_b   1.000
_cell.length_c   1.000
_cell.angle_alpha   90.00
_cell.angle_beta   90.00
_cell.angle_gamma   90.00
#
_symmetry.space_group_name_H-M   'P 1'
#
loop_
_entity.id
_entity.type
_entity.pdbx_description
1 polymer ?
#
loop_
_entity_poly.entity_id
_entity_poly.type
_entity_poly.pdbx_seq_one_letter_code
_entity_poly.pdbx_strand_id
1 'polypeptide(L)'
;MSDIYEALEEIKEKHWKEKHMENKEEYQRDPSCLKCYSTDKIKIDEWFEGFWKVFQKVILEAMSYNRNTYAKLLEYIVLTRKSGEERYPSSKKKRDKEFEKIMKEGEKLLEVVVISIRYRNEPDFKEEGIKSVIRIICEHYMFDEEDNLIINERKTEENVLGNKELIKWGNIITDDELDIRFSRFGEWLTEKESVEIKDKGYDTMRNFKTILHLEEKGDMIKEENRGIVKKFQKNNKENC
;
A
#
# COMPACT_ATOMS: atom_id res chain seq x y z
N MET A 1 14.08 4.81 7.04
CA MET A 1 14.87 3.66 6.57
C MET A 1 13.96 2.84 5.67
N SER A 2 14.35 2.74 4.41
CA SER A 2 13.65 2.02 3.36
C SER A 2 14.25 0.62 3.24
N ASP A 3 13.39 -0.39 3.20
CA ASP A 3 13.77 -1.80 3.07
C ASP A 3 13.98 -2.25 1.62
N ILE A 4 13.83 -1.34 0.65
CA ILE A 4 14.00 -1.62 -0.79
C ILE A 4 15.13 -0.85 -1.45
N TYR A 5 15.63 0.23 -0.83
CA TYR A 5 16.48 1.20 -1.52
C TYR A 5 17.81 0.63 -1.99
N GLU A 6 18.57 -0.06 -1.12
CA GLU A 6 19.86 -0.64 -1.48
C GLU A 6 19.74 -1.65 -2.63
N ALA A 7 18.72 -2.52 -2.59
CA ALA A 7 18.44 -3.50 -3.64
C ALA A 7 18.12 -2.81 -4.99
N LEU A 8 17.37 -1.71 -4.97
CA LEU A 8 17.06 -0.94 -6.18
C LEU A 8 18.30 -0.26 -6.77
N GLU A 9 19.20 0.26 -5.93
CA GLU A 9 20.46 0.85 -6.37
C GLU A 9 21.35 -0.18 -7.07
N GLU A 10 21.50 -1.39 -6.50
CA GLU A 10 22.25 -2.48 -7.13
C GLU A 10 21.66 -2.91 -8.48
N ILE A 11 20.33 -3.07 -8.54
CA ILE A 11 19.61 -3.41 -9.78
C ILE A 11 19.85 -2.34 -10.85
N LYS A 12 19.78 -1.07 -10.48
CA LYS A 12 19.98 0.07 -11.38
C LYS A 12 21.40 0.11 -11.94
N GLU A 13 22.42 -0.02 -11.10
CA GLU A 13 23.82 -0.01 -11.54
C GLU A 13 24.11 -1.16 -12.50
N LYS A 14 23.66 -2.37 -12.13
CA LYS A 14 23.85 -3.56 -12.96
C LYS A 14 23.12 -3.45 -14.29
N HIS A 15 21.85 -3.03 -14.28
CA HIS A 15 21.07 -2.80 -15.51
C HIS A 15 21.76 -1.79 -16.43
N TRP A 16 22.22 -0.66 -15.88
CA TRP A 16 22.84 0.39 -16.68
C TRP A 16 24.10 -0.10 -17.38
N LYS A 17 24.97 -0.81 -16.65
CA LYS A 17 26.18 -1.41 -17.21
C LYS A 17 25.85 -2.43 -18.28
N GLU A 18 25.04 -3.43 -17.97
CA GLU A 18 24.79 -4.56 -18.86
C GLU A 18 23.99 -4.14 -20.10
N LYS A 19 22.92 -3.35 -19.92
CA LYS A 19 22.00 -2.97 -21.00
C LYS A 19 22.49 -1.80 -21.83
N HIS A 20 23.02 -0.75 -21.20
CA HIS A 20 23.28 0.52 -21.88
C HIS A 20 24.75 0.77 -22.20
N MET A 21 25.69 0.18 -21.45
CA MET A 21 27.12 0.31 -21.74
C MET A 21 27.63 -0.89 -22.55
N GLU A 22 27.32 -2.11 -22.11
CA GLU A 22 27.84 -3.35 -22.71
C GLU A 22 26.93 -3.91 -23.81
N ASN A 23 25.68 -3.43 -23.93
CA ASN A 23 24.68 -3.90 -24.89
C ASN A 23 24.46 -5.42 -24.86
N LYS A 24 24.48 -6.04 -23.68
CA LYS A 24 24.21 -7.48 -23.52
C LYS A 24 22.78 -7.83 -23.95
N GLU A 25 22.62 -9.00 -24.55
CA GLU A 25 21.30 -9.56 -24.90
C GLU A 25 20.52 -9.96 -23.65
N GLU A 26 21.20 -10.63 -22.71
CA GLU A 26 20.68 -10.96 -21.38
C GLU A 26 21.25 -10.00 -20.33
N TYR A 27 20.37 -9.37 -19.56
CA TYR A 27 20.73 -8.33 -18.59
C TYR A 27 19.72 -8.28 -17.45
N GLN A 28 20.17 -7.82 -16.29
CA GLN A 28 19.32 -7.47 -15.17
C GLN A 28 18.34 -6.37 -15.58
N ARG A 29 17.02 -6.55 -15.38
CA ARG A 29 16.03 -5.51 -15.67
C ARG A 29 15.88 -4.55 -14.48
N ASP A 30 15.91 -3.25 -14.78
CA ASP A 30 15.58 -2.16 -13.85
C ASP A 30 14.24 -1.53 -14.26
N PRO A 31 13.16 -1.77 -13.50
CA PRO A 31 11.84 -1.17 -13.76
C PRO A 31 11.82 0.36 -13.70
N SER A 32 12.82 1.00 -13.07
CA SER A 32 12.96 2.46 -12.93
C SER A 32 13.75 3.12 -14.07
N CYS A 33 14.24 2.35 -15.04
CA CYS A 33 15.10 2.88 -16.10
C CYS A 33 14.37 3.85 -17.03
N LEU A 34 14.73 5.14 -16.97
CA LEU A 34 14.16 6.21 -17.79
C LEU A 34 14.43 6.05 -19.29
N LYS A 35 15.53 5.39 -19.68
CA LYS A 35 15.82 5.10 -21.10
C LYS A 35 14.94 3.99 -21.65
N CYS A 36 14.75 2.92 -20.88
CA CYS A 36 13.94 1.77 -21.28
C CYS A 36 12.44 2.09 -21.25
N TYR A 37 12.00 2.89 -20.28
CA TYR A 37 10.60 3.19 -20.00
C TYR A 37 10.31 4.70 -20.10
N SER A 38 10.87 5.36 -21.12
CA SER A 38 10.68 6.81 -21.32
C SER A 38 9.19 7.20 -21.44
N THR A 39 8.87 8.36 -20.88
CA THR A 39 7.57 9.01 -20.96
C THR A 39 7.39 9.84 -22.23
N ASP A 40 8.44 10.09 -23.01
CA ASP A 40 8.41 10.96 -24.21
C ASP A 40 7.43 10.48 -25.29
N LYS A 41 7.04 9.19 -25.22
CA LYS A 41 6.14 8.54 -26.18
C LYS A 41 4.70 8.41 -25.69
N ILE A 42 4.39 8.95 -24.52
CA ILE A 42 3.03 8.91 -23.95
C ILE A 42 2.58 10.32 -23.57
N LYS A 43 1.28 10.57 -23.68
CA LYS A 43 0.67 11.73 -23.05
C LYS A 43 0.51 11.42 -21.57
N ILE A 44 1.03 12.30 -20.71
CA ILE A 44 0.75 12.27 -19.28
C ILE A 44 -0.49 13.11 -19.05
N ASP A 45 -1.52 12.50 -18.44
CA ASP A 45 -2.77 13.19 -18.15
C ASP A 45 -2.67 13.97 -16.82
N GLU A 46 -3.48 15.03 -16.69
CA GLU A 46 -3.42 15.98 -15.58
C GLU A 46 -3.59 15.32 -14.20
N TRP A 47 -4.40 14.26 -14.12
CA TRP A 47 -4.58 13.50 -12.88
C TRP A 47 -3.27 12.99 -12.31
N PHE A 48 -2.34 12.56 -13.18
CA PHE A 48 -1.05 12.04 -12.76
C PHE A 48 -0.10 13.16 -12.33
N GLU A 49 -0.20 14.35 -12.92
CA GLU A 49 0.55 15.51 -12.42
C GLU A 49 0.09 15.88 -11.01
N GLY A 50 -1.22 15.85 -10.76
CA GLY A 50 -1.79 16.03 -9.42
C GLY A 50 -1.33 14.97 -8.43
N PHE A 51 -1.34 13.68 -8.83
CA PHE A 51 -0.74 12.58 -8.08
C PHE A 51 0.70 12.93 -7.66
N TRP A 52 1.52 13.23 -8.66
CA TRP A 52 2.96 13.33 -8.52
C TRP A 52 3.36 14.49 -7.62
N LYS A 53 2.68 15.63 -7.73
CA LYS A 53 2.89 16.78 -6.82
C LYS A 53 2.61 16.42 -5.38
N VAL A 54 1.47 15.76 -5.08
CA VAL A 54 1.14 15.37 -3.71
C VAL A 54 2.13 14.31 -3.21
N PHE A 55 2.42 13.31 -4.03
CA PHE A 55 3.34 12.23 -3.70
C PHE A 55 4.74 12.76 -3.38
N GLN A 56 5.32 13.65 -4.19
CA GLN A 56 6.64 14.24 -3.96
C GLN A 56 6.70 15.12 -2.71
N LYS A 57 5.59 15.70 -2.24
CA LYS A 57 5.56 16.45 -0.98
C LYS A 57 5.65 15.55 0.25
N VAL A 58 5.23 14.29 0.11
CA VAL A 58 5.22 13.30 1.20
C VAL A 58 6.47 12.44 1.16
N ILE A 59 6.86 11.99 -0.04
CA ILE A 59 8.07 11.22 -0.32
C ILE A 59 9.08 12.14 -1.01
N LEU A 60 9.78 12.94 -0.21
CA LEU A 60 10.69 13.99 -0.70
C LEU A 60 11.84 13.44 -1.57
N GLU A 61 12.17 12.16 -1.40
CA GLU A 61 13.21 11.48 -2.15
C GLU A 61 12.77 11.06 -3.55
N ALA A 62 11.46 11.02 -3.83
CA ALA A 62 10.93 10.66 -5.14
C ALA A 62 11.33 11.70 -6.19
N MET A 63 12.25 11.33 -7.08
CA MET A 63 12.89 12.24 -8.03
C MET A 63 12.16 12.27 -9.38
N SER A 64 11.85 11.10 -9.93
CA SER A 64 11.22 10.99 -11.24
C SER A 64 10.43 9.69 -11.37
N TYR A 65 9.43 9.71 -12.23
CA TYR A 65 8.66 8.55 -12.65
C TYR A 65 8.98 8.16 -14.08
N ASN A 66 8.48 7.00 -14.50
CA ASN A 66 8.59 6.55 -15.88
C ASN A 66 7.25 5.97 -16.37
N ARG A 67 7.23 5.42 -17.59
CA ARG A 67 6.01 4.84 -18.18
C ARG A 67 5.41 3.70 -17.35
N ASN A 68 6.22 2.89 -16.66
CA ASN A 68 5.71 1.83 -15.80
C ASN A 68 4.97 2.42 -14.59
N THR A 69 5.54 3.45 -13.96
CA THR A 69 4.89 4.15 -12.83
C THR A 69 3.51 4.66 -13.23
N TYR A 70 3.43 5.37 -14.36
CA TYR A 70 2.19 5.91 -14.90
C TYR A 70 1.15 4.82 -15.19
N ALA A 71 1.54 3.83 -16.00
CA ALA A 71 0.62 2.80 -16.47
C ALA A 71 0.10 1.92 -15.32
N LYS A 72 0.98 1.53 -14.39
CA LYS A 72 0.62 0.66 -13.28
C LYS A 72 -0.18 1.37 -12.21
N LEU A 73 0.05 2.66 -12.01
CA LEU A 73 -0.81 3.46 -11.15
C LEU A 73 -2.22 3.61 -11.74
N LEU A 74 -2.34 3.81 -13.06
CA LEU A 74 -3.65 3.85 -13.72
C LEU A 74 -4.38 2.52 -13.62
N GLU A 75 -3.69 1.40 -13.89
CA GLU A 75 -4.25 0.05 -13.70
C GLU A 75 -4.72 -0.16 -12.25
N TYR A 76 -3.95 0.31 -11.27
CA TYR A 76 -4.31 0.23 -9.86
C TYR A 76 -5.59 1.03 -9.56
N ILE A 77 -5.65 2.30 -9.99
CA ILE A 77 -6.82 3.17 -9.77
C ILE A 77 -8.09 2.57 -10.39
N VAL A 78 -8.00 2.04 -11.62
CA VAL A 78 -9.12 1.39 -12.30
C VAL A 78 -9.55 0.12 -11.56
N LEU A 79 -8.60 -0.70 -11.12
CA LEU A 79 -8.88 -1.94 -10.38
C LEU A 79 -9.57 -1.67 -9.04
N THR A 80 -9.16 -0.62 -8.34
CA THR A 80 -9.70 -0.26 -7.01
C THR A 80 -10.85 0.75 -7.07
N ARG A 81 -11.31 1.11 -8.26
CA ARG A 81 -12.44 2.02 -8.45
C ARG A 81 -13.68 1.40 -7.81
N LYS A 82 -14.25 2.08 -6.81
CA LYS A 82 -15.55 1.71 -6.24
C LYS A 82 -16.64 2.08 -7.24
N SER A 83 -17.00 1.17 -8.14
CA SER A 83 -18.14 1.39 -9.03
C SER A 83 -19.45 1.25 -8.23
N GLY A 84 -20.34 2.25 -8.32
CA GLY A 84 -21.65 2.21 -7.64
C GLY A 84 -22.61 1.14 -8.19
N GLU A 85 -22.27 0.53 -9.33
CA GLU A 85 -23.08 -0.46 -10.06
C GLU A 85 -22.57 -1.90 -9.91
N GLU A 86 -21.62 -2.17 -9.03
CA GLU A 86 -21.24 -3.55 -8.75
C GLU A 86 -22.46 -4.29 -8.18
N ARG A 87 -22.91 -5.33 -8.91
CA ARG A 87 -23.90 -6.29 -8.41
C ARG A 87 -23.33 -6.94 -7.16
N TYR A 88 -23.61 -6.34 -6.01
CA TYR A 88 -23.16 -6.80 -4.70
C TYR A 88 -23.44 -8.30 -4.55
N PRO A 89 -22.41 -9.15 -4.43
CA PRO A 89 -22.63 -10.56 -4.12
C PRO A 89 -23.46 -10.68 -2.84
N SER A 90 -24.53 -11.46 -2.89
CA SER A 90 -25.48 -11.57 -1.77
C SER A 90 -24.84 -12.18 -0.51
N SER A 91 -23.81 -13.01 -0.65
CA SER A 91 -23.11 -13.63 0.49
C SER A 91 -21.81 -12.91 0.86
N LYS A 92 -21.64 -12.65 2.16
CA LYS A 92 -20.43 -12.03 2.74
C LYS A 92 -19.14 -12.73 2.32
N LYS A 93 -19.11 -14.07 2.40
CA LYS A 93 -17.96 -14.89 2.00
C LYS A 93 -17.52 -14.70 0.55
N LYS A 94 -18.46 -14.43 -0.38
CA LYS A 94 -18.11 -14.16 -1.78
C LYS A 94 -17.49 -12.77 -1.92
N ARG A 95 -18.03 -11.77 -1.22
CA ARG A 95 -17.50 -10.40 -1.18
C ARG A 95 -16.08 -10.36 -0.63
N ASP A 96 -15.85 -11.03 0.51
CA ASP A 96 -14.53 -11.06 1.15
C ASP A 96 -13.48 -11.68 0.21
N LYS A 97 -13.82 -12.78 -0.49
CA LYS A 97 -12.92 -13.41 -1.48
C LYS A 97 -12.62 -12.53 -2.69
N GLU A 98 -13.62 -11.81 -3.18
CA GLU A 98 -13.46 -10.90 -4.33
C GLU A 98 -12.59 -9.71 -3.94
N PHE A 99 -12.84 -9.13 -2.76
CA PHE A 99 -12.02 -8.09 -2.19
C PHE A 99 -10.57 -8.55 -1.98
N GLU A 100 -10.35 -9.73 -1.39
CA GLU A 100 -9.00 -10.31 -1.24
C GLU A 100 -8.27 -10.44 -2.59
N LYS A 101 -9.00 -10.82 -3.66
CA LYS A 101 -8.44 -10.91 -5.01
C LYS A 101 -8.05 -9.53 -5.54
N ILE A 102 -8.91 -8.54 -5.39
CA ILE A 102 -8.64 -7.14 -5.79
C ILE A 102 -7.44 -6.62 -5.02
N MET A 103 -7.39 -6.80 -3.71
CA MET A 103 -6.26 -6.37 -2.88
C MET A 103 -4.96 -7.05 -3.29
N LYS A 104 -4.98 -8.37 -3.53
CA LYS A 104 -3.77 -9.11 -3.96
C LYS A 104 -3.26 -8.63 -5.32
N GLU A 105 -4.15 -8.30 -6.24
CA GLU A 105 -3.74 -7.81 -7.55
C GLU A 105 -3.29 -6.34 -7.48
N GLY A 106 -4.01 -5.52 -6.72
CA GLY A 106 -3.62 -4.14 -6.43
C GLY A 106 -2.26 -4.04 -5.76
N GLU A 107 -1.94 -4.99 -4.88
CA GLU A 107 -0.65 -5.04 -4.20
C GLU A 107 0.52 -5.26 -5.15
N LYS A 108 0.37 -6.16 -6.14
CA LYS A 108 1.38 -6.35 -7.19
C LYS A 108 1.56 -5.11 -8.06
N LEU A 109 0.46 -4.41 -8.34
CA LEU A 109 0.51 -3.16 -9.11
C LEU A 109 1.27 -2.09 -8.32
N LEU A 110 0.97 -1.94 -7.02
CA LEU A 110 1.67 -1.01 -6.15
C LEU A 110 3.16 -1.34 -6.00
N GLU A 111 3.54 -2.62 -5.87
CA GLU A 111 4.94 -3.06 -5.88
C GLU A 111 5.66 -2.55 -7.13
N VAL A 112 5.08 -2.75 -8.32
CA VAL A 112 5.66 -2.25 -9.58
C VAL A 112 5.72 -0.73 -9.63
N VAL A 113 4.69 -0.04 -9.14
CA VAL A 113 4.69 1.44 -9.06
C VAL A 113 5.87 1.90 -8.20
N VAL A 114 6.02 1.36 -6.99
CA VAL A 114 7.05 1.77 -6.04
C VAL A 114 8.47 1.53 -6.58
N ILE A 115 8.74 0.35 -7.16
CA ILE A 115 10.08 0.01 -7.68
C ILE A 115 10.41 0.71 -9.02
N SER A 116 9.41 1.25 -9.70
CA SER A 116 9.62 1.99 -10.97
C SER A 116 9.92 3.48 -10.77
N ILE A 117 9.71 3.99 -9.57
CA ILE A 117 10.08 5.37 -9.20
C ILE A 117 11.59 5.45 -9.01
N ARG A 118 12.21 6.53 -9.49
CA ARG A 118 13.59 6.85 -9.11
C ARG A 118 13.61 7.68 -7.85
N TYR A 119 14.37 7.22 -6.88
CA TYR A 119 14.64 7.93 -5.66
C TYR A 119 16.02 8.57 -5.73
N ARG A 120 16.14 9.81 -5.22
CA ARG A 120 17.43 10.51 -5.18
C ARG A 120 18.34 9.95 -4.09
N ASN A 121 17.76 9.52 -2.97
CA ASN A 121 18.36 8.99 -1.76
C ASN A 121 17.39 7.98 -1.13
N GLU A 122 17.82 7.31 -0.06
CA GLU A 122 16.96 6.41 0.72
C GLU A 122 15.72 7.13 1.27
N PRO A 123 14.49 6.68 0.95
CA PRO A 123 13.28 7.24 1.50
C PRO A 123 13.14 7.04 3.01
N ASP A 124 12.47 8.00 3.67
CA ASP A 124 12.15 7.87 5.10
C ASP A 124 11.17 6.71 5.38
N PHE A 125 10.40 6.31 4.37
CA PHE A 125 9.41 5.25 4.42
C PHE A 125 9.96 3.91 3.92
N LYS A 126 9.52 2.84 4.57
CA LYS A 126 9.56 1.47 4.02
C LYS A 126 8.63 1.35 2.81
N GLU A 127 8.79 0.29 2.03
CA GLU A 127 7.95 0.00 0.88
C GLU A 127 6.45 0.08 1.21
N GLU A 128 6.01 -0.61 2.27
CA GLU A 128 4.61 -0.59 2.72
C GLU A 128 4.11 0.80 3.10
N GLY A 129 4.99 1.66 3.60
CA GLY A 129 4.69 3.06 3.87
C GLY A 129 4.48 3.87 2.61
N ILE A 130 5.34 3.67 1.60
CA ILE A 130 5.19 4.30 0.29
C ILE A 130 3.89 3.83 -0.37
N LYS A 131 3.59 2.51 -0.34
CA LYS A 131 2.31 1.97 -0.81
C LYS A 131 1.13 2.59 -0.09
N SER A 132 1.20 2.74 1.23
CA SER A 132 0.17 3.40 2.04
C SER A 132 -0.08 4.84 1.58
N VAL A 133 0.98 5.62 1.31
CA VAL A 133 0.86 6.97 0.76
C VAL A 133 0.14 6.94 -0.60
N ILE A 134 0.51 6.04 -1.50
CA ILE A 134 -0.14 5.88 -2.81
C ILE A 134 -1.63 5.57 -2.63
N ARG A 135 -1.98 4.62 -1.75
CA ARG A 135 -3.38 4.25 -1.45
C ARG A 135 -4.19 5.46 -0.99
N ILE A 136 -3.68 6.23 0.00
CA ILE A 136 -4.37 7.42 0.52
C ILE A 136 -4.58 8.46 -0.59
N ILE A 137 -3.56 8.71 -1.42
CA ILE A 137 -3.70 9.64 -2.55
C ILE A 137 -4.79 9.14 -3.50
N CYS A 138 -4.79 7.84 -3.81
CA CYS A 138 -5.74 7.25 -4.75
C CYS A 138 -7.19 7.23 -4.24
N GLU A 139 -7.41 7.13 -2.93
CA GLU A 139 -8.74 7.23 -2.32
C GLU A 139 -9.42 8.61 -2.55
N HIS A 140 -8.63 9.63 -2.89
CA HIS A 140 -9.12 10.98 -3.15
C HIS A 140 -9.34 11.28 -4.63
N TYR A 141 -9.10 10.31 -5.52
CA TYR A 141 -9.54 10.46 -6.90
C TYR A 141 -11.05 10.41 -7.01
N MET A 142 -11.57 11.31 -7.84
CA MET A 142 -12.94 11.32 -8.29
C MET A 142 -12.95 11.17 -9.81
N PHE A 143 -14.05 10.63 -10.34
CA PHE A 143 -14.32 10.65 -11.77
C PHE A 143 -15.37 11.73 -12.02
N ASP A 144 -15.15 12.59 -13.03
CA ASP A 144 -16.18 13.52 -13.48
C ASP A 144 -17.25 12.84 -14.35
N GLU A 145 -18.18 13.63 -14.89
CA GLU A 145 -19.26 13.13 -15.74
C GLU A 145 -18.76 12.52 -17.06
N GLU A 146 -17.53 12.83 -17.47
CA GLU A 146 -16.88 12.31 -18.67
C GLU A 146 -15.92 11.15 -18.35
N ASP A 147 -15.97 10.60 -17.13
CA ASP A 147 -15.06 9.57 -16.62
C ASP A 147 -13.57 10.01 -16.57
N ASN A 148 -13.28 11.32 -16.54
CA ASN A 148 -11.92 11.81 -16.32
C ASN A 148 -11.55 11.77 -14.83
N LEU A 149 -10.31 11.39 -14.54
CA LEU A 149 -9.76 11.41 -13.19
C LEU A 149 -9.46 12.83 -12.72
N ILE A 150 -9.96 13.19 -11.53
CA ILE A 150 -9.74 14.47 -10.88
C ILE A 150 -9.26 14.26 -9.45
N ILE A 151 -8.32 15.09 -9.00
CA ILE A 151 -7.83 15.10 -7.62
C ILE A 151 -7.82 16.52 -7.04
N ASN A 152 -8.29 16.67 -5.81
CA ASN A 152 -8.10 17.90 -5.06
C ASN A 152 -6.75 17.85 -4.35
N GLU A 153 -5.69 18.33 -5.02
CA GLU A 153 -4.31 18.26 -4.55
C GLU A 153 -4.16 18.71 -3.08
N ARG A 154 -4.76 19.86 -2.72
CA ARG A 154 -4.67 20.43 -1.37
C ARG A 154 -5.33 19.54 -0.32
N LYS A 155 -6.57 19.11 -0.56
CA LYS A 155 -7.29 18.25 0.38
C LYS A 155 -6.60 16.90 0.54
N THR A 156 -6.13 16.31 -0.56
CA THR A 156 -5.38 15.06 -0.54
C THR A 156 -4.09 15.21 0.26
N GLU A 157 -3.31 16.26 0.03
CA GLU A 157 -2.09 16.57 0.78
C GLU A 157 -2.37 16.71 2.28
N GLU A 158 -3.37 17.50 2.66
CA GLU A 158 -3.79 17.66 4.06
C GLU A 158 -4.17 16.31 4.70
N ASN A 159 -4.83 15.42 3.95
CA ASN A 159 -5.23 14.10 4.42
C ASN A 159 -4.05 13.13 4.56
N VAL A 160 -3.08 13.14 3.63
CA VAL A 160 -1.89 12.28 3.74
C VAL A 160 -1.01 12.75 4.89
N LEU A 161 -0.66 14.05 4.92
CA LEU A 161 0.23 14.62 5.95
C LEU A 161 -0.42 14.66 7.34
N GLY A 162 -1.75 14.73 7.41
CA GLY A 162 -2.52 14.69 8.65
C GLY A 162 -2.88 13.27 9.13
N ASN A 163 -2.52 12.22 8.39
CA ASN A 163 -2.90 10.86 8.73
C ASN A 163 -2.15 10.36 9.98
N LYS A 164 -2.85 10.33 11.12
CA LYS A 164 -2.28 9.94 12.42
C LYS A 164 -1.71 8.52 12.44
N GLU A 165 -2.28 7.61 11.67
CA GLU A 165 -1.81 6.22 11.60
C GLU A 165 -0.49 6.15 10.84
N LEU A 166 -0.44 6.77 9.66
CA LEU A 166 0.78 6.88 8.85
C LEU A 166 1.92 7.58 9.62
N ILE A 167 1.63 8.70 10.30
CA ILE A 167 2.63 9.43 11.11
C ILE A 167 3.19 8.54 12.23
N LYS A 168 2.33 7.77 12.90
CA LYS A 168 2.72 6.96 14.06
C LYS A 168 3.46 5.69 13.65
N TRP A 169 2.95 5.00 12.63
CA TRP A 169 3.39 3.66 12.28
C TRP A 169 4.27 3.61 11.03
N GLY A 170 4.18 4.61 10.16
CA GLY A 170 4.90 4.64 8.89
C GLY A 170 4.16 3.91 7.77
N ASN A 171 3.01 3.31 8.05
CA ASN A 171 2.11 2.67 7.10
C ASN A 171 0.66 2.68 7.65
N ILE A 172 -0.30 2.24 6.84
CA ILE A 172 -1.70 2.09 7.25
C ILE A 172 -2.18 0.66 7.04
N ILE A 173 -3.07 0.20 7.92
CA ILE A 173 -3.87 -1.01 7.71
C ILE A 173 -5.28 -0.51 7.41
N THR A 174 -5.87 -0.84 6.26
CA THR A 174 -7.23 -0.38 5.94
C THR A 174 -8.26 -1.11 6.80
N ASP A 175 -9.48 -0.56 6.94
CA ASP A 175 -10.52 -1.21 7.74
C ASP A 175 -10.94 -2.55 7.14
N ASP A 176 -11.03 -2.65 5.81
CA ASP A 176 -11.32 -3.92 5.13
C ASP A 176 -10.20 -4.95 5.34
N GLU A 177 -8.94 -4.51 5.30
CA GLU A 177 -7.78 -5.37 5.60
C GLU A 177 -7.80 -5.85 7.05
N LEU A 178 -8.12 -4.95 7.98
CA LEU A 178 -8.25 -5.26 9.40
C LEU A 178 -9.36 -6.30 9.63
N ASP A 179 -10.51 -6.14 8.98
CA ASP A 179 -11.64 -7.06 9.08
C ASP A 179 -11.30 -8.47 8.57
N ILE A 180 -10.57 -8.55 7.45
CA ILE A 180 -10.13 -9.84 6.89
C ILE A 180 -9.11 -10.50 7.80
N ARG A 181 -8.07 -9.76 8.22
CA ARG A 181 -7.04 -10.29 9.13
C ARG A 181 -7.67 -10.74 10.46
N PHE A 182 -8.63 -9.99 10.99
CA PHE A 182 -9.35 -10.35 12.21
C PHE A 182 -10.21 -11.60 12.03
N SER A 183 -10.91 -11.72 10.89
CA SER A 183 -11.73 -12.90 10.60
C SER A 183 -10.87 -14.17 10.46
N ARG A 184 -9.71 -14.09 9.79
CA ARG A 184 -8.73 -15.20 9.71
C ARG A 184 -8.17 -15.56 11.08
N PHE A 185 -7.87 -14.57 11.91
CA PHE A 185 -7.43 -14.79 13.28
C PHE A 185 -8.50 -15.53 14.12
N GLY A 186 -9.77 -15.15 13.97
CA GLY A 186 -10.89 -15.85 14.61
C GLY A 186 -11.03 -17.30 14.14
N GLU A 187 -10.97 -17.55 12.83
CA GLU A 187 -11.00 -18.92 12.28
C GLU A 187 -9.86 -19.78 12.82
N TRP A 188 -8.64 -19.24 12.84
CA TRP A 188 -7.47 -19.93 13.40
C TRP A 188 -7.64 -20.25 14.89
N LEU A 189 -8.18 -19.33 15.69
CA LEU A 189 -8.47 -19.56 17.11
C LEU A 189 -9.52 -20.65 17.32
N THR A 190 -10.59 -20.65 16.55
CA THR A 190 -11.62 -21.70 16.62
C THR A 190 -11.02 -23.06 16.27
N GLU A 191 -10.17 -23.13 15.23
CA GLU A 191 -9.53 -24.38 14.81
C GLU A 191 -8.49 -24.92 15.80
N LYS A 192 -7.69 -24.04 16.41
CA LYS A 192 -6.55 -24.44 17.26
C LYS A 192 -6.89 -24.54 18.73
N GLU A 193 -7.70 -23.63 19.22
CA GLU A 193 -7.98 -23.47 20.64
C GLU A 193 -9.44 -23.81 20.98
N SER A 194 -10.31 -24.06 19.98
CA SER A 194 -11.76 -24.22 20.17
C SER A 194 -12.40 -23.00 20.85
N VAL A 195 -11.85 -21.81 20.56
CA VAL A 195 -12.21 -20.52 21.13
C VAL A 195 -12.90 -19.66 20.06
N GLU A 196 -14.15 -19.25 20.31
CA GLU A 196 -14.86 -18.30 19.43
C GLU A 196 -14.81 -16.88 19.99
N ILE A 197 -14.40 -15.91 19.17
CA ILE A 197 -14.49 -14.50 19.52
C ILE A 197 -15.89 -13.99 19.23
N LYS A 198 -16.65 -13.71 20.29
CA LYS A 198 -18.04 -13.20 20.19
C LYS A 198 -18.12 -11.67 20.02
N ASP A 199 -17.08 -10.93 20.40
CA ASP A 199 -17.09 -9.47 20.45
C ASP A 199 -16.20 -8.83 19.36
N LYS A 200 -16.85 -8.16 18.39
CA LYS A 200 -16.22 -7.28 17.39
C LYS A 200 -16.36 -5.80 17.75
N GLY A 201 -16.37 -5.48 19.04
CA GLY A 201 -16.43 -4.11 19.53
C GLY A 201 -15.27 -3.26 19.00
N TYR A 202 -15.52 -1.96 18.92
CA TYR A 202 -14.55 -0.96 18.44
C TYR A 202 -13.18 -1.08 19.14
N ASP A 203 -13.18 -1.26 20.47
CA ASP A 203 -11.95 -1.38 21.25
C ASP A 203 -11.15 -2.64 20.91
N THR A 204 -11.82 -3.75 20.62
CA THR A 204 -11.17 -5.01 20.20
C THR A 204 -10.47 -4.83 18.86
N MET A 205 -11.17 -4.25 17.87
CA MET A 205 -10.61 -3.98 16.54
C MET A 205 -9.45 -3.00 16.60
N ARG A 206 -9.58 -1.93 17.39
CA ARG A 206 -8.50 -0.95 17.61
C ARG A 206 -7.25 -1.57 18.25
N ASN A 207 -7.43 -2.42 19.25
CA ASN A 207 -6.32 -3.12 19.89
C ASN A 207 -5.68 -4.12 18.92
N PHE A 208 -6.48 -4.86 18.15
CA PHE A 208 -5.97 -5.78 17.12
C PHE A 208 -5.16 -5.04 16.06
N LYS A 209 -5.66 -3.91 15.54
CA LYS A 209 -4.93 -3.05 14.59
C LYS A 209 -3.59 -2.60 15.15
N THR A 210 -3.56 -2.23 16.43
CA THR A 210 -2.32 -1.86 17.13
C THR A 210 -1.34 -3.03 17.21
N ILE A 211 -1.83 -4.25 17.48
CA ILE A 211 -1.00 -5.46 17.51
C ILE A 211 -0.40 -5.76 16.14
N LEU A 212 -1.19 -5.66 15.06
CA LEU A 212 -0.70 -5.86 13.70
C LEU A 212 0.43 -4.88 13.35
N HIS A 213 0.28 -3.60 13.69
CA HIS A 213 1.34 -2.60 13.50
C HIS A 213 2.62 -2.94 14.29
N LEU A 214 2.46 -3.41 15.53
CA LEU A 214 3.60 -3.84 16.35
C LEU A 214 4.28 -5.09 15.79
N GLU A 215 3.51 -6.00 15.19
CA GLU A 215 4.02 -7.19 14.50
C GLU A 215 4.85 -6.79 13.27
N GLU A 216 4.31 -5.93 12.41
CA GLU A 216 4.97 -5.44 11.19
C GLU A 216 6.26 -4.65 11.49
N LYS A 217 6.32 -3.96 12.64
CA LYS A 217 7.54 -3.31 13.12
C LYS A 217 8.55 -4.26 13.78
N GLY A 218 8.17 -5.50 14.10
CA GLY A 218 8.98 -6.41 14.92
C GLY A 218 9.05 -6.02 16.40
N ASP A 219 8.15 -5.14 16.84
CA ASP A 219 8.17 -4.50 18.16
C ASP A 219 7.34 -5.23 19.22
N MET A 220 6.61 -6.30 18.85
CA MET A 220 5.81 -7.08 19.81
C MET A 220 6.63 -7.68 20.96
N ILE A 221 7.93 -7.93 20.76
CA ILE A 221 8.81 -8.58 21.73
C ILE A 221 9.20 -7.61 22.86
N LYS A 222 9.13 -6.30 22.62
CA LYS A 222 9.46 -5.24 23.59
C LYS A 222 8.54 -5.31 24.81
N GLU A 223 9.11 -5.23 26.02
CA GLU A 223 8.36 -5.42 27.27
C GLU A 223 7.23 -4.40 27.46
N GLU A 224 7.45 -3.16 27.04
CA GLU A 224 6.47 -2.08 27.05
C GLU A 224 5.20 -2.40 26.22
N ASN A 225 5.34 -3.21 25.16
CA ASN A 225 4.25 -3.61 24.27
C ASN A 225 3.54 -4.89 24.73
N ARG A 226 4.14 -5.69 25.62
CA ARG A 226 3.53 -6.91 26.17
C ARG A 226 2.22 -6.63 26.90
N GLY A 227 2.06 -5.44 27.48
CA GLY A 227 0.82 -5.01 28.13
C GLY A 227 -0.37 -4.94 27.17
N ILE A 228 -0.15 -4.53 25.91
CA ILE A 228 -1.18 -4.42 24.88
C ILE A 228 -1.67 -5.83 24.49
N VAL A 229 -0.75 -6.75 24.24
CA VAL A 229 -1.06 -8.15 23.90
C VAL A 229 -1.80 -8.84 25.05
N LYS A 230 -1.33 -8.67 26.30
CA LYS A 230 -2.01 -9.23 27.48
C LYS A 230 -3.42 -8.68 27.66
N LYS A 231 -3.63 -7.38 27.44
CA LYS A 231 -4.95 -6.75 27.49
C LYS A 231 -5.89 -7.31 26.42
N PHE A 232 -5.39 -7.46 25.20
CA PHE A 232 -6.15 -8.07 24.11
C PHE A 232 -6.52 -9.52 24.42
N GLN A 233 -5.59 -10.33 24.93
CA GLN A 233 -5.86 -11.70 25.35
C GLN A 233 -6.89 -11.78 26.48
N LYS A 234 -6.81 -10.90 27.49
CA LYS A 234 -7.74 -10.87 28.62
C LYS A 234 -9.17 -10.53 28.17
N ASN A 235 -9.31 -9.48 27.35
CA ASN A 235 -10.62 -9.06 26.83
C ASN A 235 -11.28 -10.15 25.95
N ASN A 236 -10.48 -10.93 25.23
CA ASN A 236 -11.01 -12.04 24.43
C ASN A 236 -11.26 -13.30 25.27
N LYS A 237 -10.50 -13.56 26.35
CA LYS A 237 -10.77 -14.67 27.28
C LYS A 237 -12.05 -14.48 28.10
N GLU A 238 -12.42 -13.26 28.44
CA GLU A 238 -13.65 -12.96 29.19
C GLU A 238 -14.92 -13.09 28.32
N ASN A 239 -14.76 -13.18 26.99
CA ASN A 239 -15.84 -13.27 26.01
C ASN A 239 -15.98 -14.66 25.35
N CYS A 240 -15.24 -15.67 25.83
CA CYS A 240 -15.30 -17.04 25.32
C CYS A 240 -16.17 -17.93 26.21
#